data_AF-T0JXV6-F1
#
_entry.id   AF-T0JXV6-F1
#
_cell.length_a   1.000
_cell.length_b   1.000
_cell.length_c   1.000
_cell.angle_alpha   90.00
_cell.angle_beta   90.00
_cell.angle_gamma   90.00
#
_symmetry.space_group_name_H-M   'P 1'
#
loop_
_entity.id
_entity.type
_entity.pdbx_description
1 polymer ?
#
loop_
_entity_poly.entity_id
_entity_poly.type
_entity_poly.pdbx_seq_one_letter_code
_entity_poly.pdbx_strand_id
1 'polypeptide(L)'
;MCLLQANRNQVTCEHHDKSTSLIPDILEPATHEATVQGSTVIVKLPFTVAQYRANVRVIDFHPPRLEDFSSGRKRTEYDILSDDSDSESVSNSEEEDGGTLDNFVGERVWEWRFALRLQEATLTTAGKKHSTGTKNNTFWVLVDNLEAQLLTGLDACNLRTDPDELSKLREKMFILWGDLEEKKSKALIDASNKKKTKASKITPSDRPPLDSSDAEMTDEPSGKGATDKTVSNRPFTCCVRQYGVQVKEPNETKADAGFGKRWERVFGLFGTKICGG
;
A
#
# COMPACT_ATOMS: atom_id res chain seq x y z
N MET A 1 -17.91 -20.65 -35.54
CA MET A 1 -17.57 -20.74 -34.10
C MET A 1 -16.34 -19.90 -33.83
N CYS A 2 -16.28 -19.28 -32.65
CA CYS A 2 -15.17 -18.51 -32.08
C CYS A 2 -14.94 -17.08 -32.60
N LEU A 3 -15.86 -16.18 -32.23
CA LEU A 3 -15.52 -14.79 -31.90
C LEU A 3 -16.24 -14.40 -30.60
N LEU A 4 -15.81 -15.00 -29.49
CA LEU A 4 -16.07 -14.50 -28.14
C LEU A 4 -14.79 -14.66 -27.34
N GLN A 5 -13.81 -13.81 -27.62
CA GLN A 5 -12.70 -13.54 -26.72
C GLN A 5 -12.60 -12.01 -26.52
N ALA A 6 -13.72 -11.37 -26.24
CA ALA A 6 -13.76 -9.96 -25.89
C ALA A 6 -13.60 -9.80 -24.37
N ASN A 7 -12.56 -9.06 -23.97
CA ASN A 7 -12.36 -8.41 -22.66
C ASN A 7 -12.32 -9.30 -21.42
N ARG A 8 -11.14 -9.85 -21.07
CA ARG A 8 -10.90 -10.53 -19.78
C ARG A 8 -10.02 -9.77 -18.79
N ASN A 9 -9.47 -8.61 -19.16
CA ASN A 9 -8.62 -7.80 -18.29
C ASN A 9 -9.27 -6.44 -18.03
N GLN A 10 -9.92 -6.28 -16.88
CA GLN A 10 -10.50 -5.01 -16.43
C GLN A 10 -9.43 -4.04 -15.90
N VAL A 11 -8.15 -4.42 -15.91
CA VAL A 11 -7.03 -3.56 -15.49
C VAL A 11 -5.96 -3.64 -16.56
N THR A 12 -5.52 -2.46 -17.02
CA THR A 12 -4.50 -2.30 -18.07
C THR A 12 -3.36 -1.45 -17.55
N CYS A 13 -2.15 -1.65 -18.09
CA CYS A 13 -0.97 -0.87 -17.75
C CYS A 13 -0.28 -0.34 -19.01
N GLU A 14 0.23 0.89 -18.98
CA GLU A 14 0.77 1.61 -20.13
C GLU A 14 1.94 0.87 -20.83
N HIS A 15 2.81 0.20 -20.07
CA HIS A 15 4.01 -0.43 -20.60
C HIS A 15 3.80 -1.91 -20.97
N HIS A 16 3.01 -2.17 -22.01
CA HIS A 16 2.72 -3.54 -22.46
C HIS A 16 3.95 -4.31 -22.96
N ASP A 17 4.97 -3.60 -23.47
CA ASP A 17 6.15 -4.19 -24.14
C ASP A 17 7.28 -4.58 -23.17
N LYS A 18 7.24 -4.12 -21.91
CA LYS A 18 8.22 -4.52 -20.90
C LYS A 18 7.95 -5.94 -20.41
N SER A 19 9.01 -6.73 -20.22
CA SER A 19 8.92 -8.06 -19.60
C SER A 19 8.46 -7.97 -18.14
N THR A 20 7.66 -8.94 -17.71
CA THR A 20 7.21 -9.03 -16.32
C THR A 20 8.36 -9.42 -15.40
N SER A 21 8.67 -8.58 -14.43
CA SER A 21 9.63 -8.81 -13.34
C SER A 21 8.98 -9.59 -12.19
N LEU A 22 9.77 -10.43 -11.52
CA LEU A 22 9.36 -11.10 -10.29
C LEU A 22 9.53 -10.16 -9.10
N ILE A 23 8.68 -10.30 -8.08
CA ILE A 23 8.73 -9.46 -6.89
C ILE A 23 10.04 -9.61 -6.11
N PRO A 24 10.62 -10.82 -5.92
CA PRO A 24 11.93 -10.95 -5.30
C PRO A 24 13.02 -10.13 -6.00
N ASP A 25 13.01 -10.10 -7.33
CA ASP A 25 13.99 -9.35 -8.13
C ASP A 25 13.80 -7.83 -7.99
N ILE A 26 12.54 -7.36 -7.91
CA ILE A 26 12.22 -5.95 -7.66
C ILE A 26 12.68 -5.51 -6.27
N LEU A 27 12.61 -6.41 -5.29
CA LEU A 27 12.96 -6.15 -3.89
C LEU A 27 14.46 -6.27 -3.62
N GLU A 28 15.22 -6.95 -4.48
CA GLU A 28 16.66 -7.10 -4.31
C GLU A 28 17.36 -5.74 -4.38
N PRO A 29 18.21 -5.38 -3.39
CA PRO A 29 18.99 -4.15 -3.46
C PRO A 29 19.99 -4.20 -4.59
N ALA A 30 20.00 -3.17 -5.44
CA ALA A 30 20.99 -3.05 -6.49
C ALA A 30 22.38 -2.81 -5.91
N THR A 31 23.39 -3.32 -6.58
CA THR A 31 24.79 -3.10 -6.27
C THR A 31 25.48 -2.31 -7.37
N HIS A 32 26.46 -1.50 -6.98
CA HIS A 32 27.31 -0.77 -7.88
C HIS A 32 28.77 -1.07 -7.56
N GLU A 33 29.55 -1.38 -8.59
CA GLU A 33 30.98 -1.56 -8.45
C GLU A 33 31.67 -0.20 -8.54
N ALA A 34 32.37 0.18 -7.47
CA ALA A 34 33.11 1.44 -7.38
C ALA A 34 34.59 1.17 -7.11
N THR A 35 35.47 1.92 -7.77
CA THR A 35 36.91 1.87 -7.49
C THR A 35 37.27 2.97 -6.49
N VAL A 36 37.73 2.58 -5.30
CA VAL A 36 38.19 3.49 -4.26
C VAL A 36 39.66 3.18 -3.99
N GLN A 37 40.54 4.17 -4.20
CA GLN A 37 41.99 4.04 -3.98
C GLN A 37 42.63 2.82 -4.69
N GLY A 38 42.20 2.53 -5.91
CA GLY A 38 42.70 1.40 -6.71
C GLY A 38 42.16 0.02 -6.30
N SER A 39 41.27 -0.04 -5.31
CA SER A 39 40.57 -1.26 -4.91
C SER A 39 39.11 -1.23 -5.39
N THR A 40 38.66 -2.33 -5.98
CA THR A 40 37.26 -2.52 -6.35
C THR A 40 36.43 -2.82 -5.10
N VAL A 41 35.37 -2.05 -4.88
CA VAL A 41 34.42 -2.22 -3.77
C VAL A 41 33.00 -2.29 -4.33
N ILE A 42 32.20 -3.22 -3.83
CA ILE A 42 30.78 -3.34 -4.17
C ILE A 42 29.97 -2.55 -3.16
N VAL A 43 29.30 -1.50 -3.63
CA VAL A 43 28.43 -0.63 -2.83
C VAL A 43 26.98 -1.02 -3.06
N LYS A 44 26.20 -1.15 -1.99
CA LYS A 44 24.74 -1.33 -2.10
C LYS A 44 24.09 0.04 -2.27
N LEU A 45 23.28 0.18 -3.32
CA LEU A 45 22.54 1.41 -3.55
C LEU A 45 21.26 1.41 -2.70
N PRO A 46 20.88 2.55 -2.11
CA PRO A 46 19.62 2.65 -1.38
C PRO A 46 18.41 2.50 -2.32
N PHE A 47 18.51 2.98 -3.57
CA PHE A 47 17.52 2.85 -4.64
C PHE A 47 18.17 3.13 -6.02
N THR A 48 17.47 2.79 -7.11
CA THR A 48 17.96 2.95 -8.50
C THR A 48 17.02 3.70 -9.44
N VAL A 49 15.92 4.27 -8.93
CA VAL A 49 14.91 4.97 -9.76
C VAL A 49 14.42 4.09 -10.92
N ALA A 50 14.19 2.81 -10.64
CA ALA A 50 13.84 1.82 -11.64
C ALA A 50 12.33 1.69 -11.86
N GLN A 51 11.93 1.28 -13.07
CA GLN A 51 10.54 0.98 -13.44
C GLN A 51 10.40 -0.49 -13.79
N TYR A 52 9.36 -1.12 -13.25
CA TYR A 52 9.09 -2.55 -13.39
C TYR A 52 7.67 -2.78 -13.88
N ARG A 53 7.46 -3.92 -14.53
CA ARG A 53 6.14 -4.45 -14.82
C ARG A 53 5.96 -5.72 -14.00
N ALA A 54 4.86 -5.87 -13.27
CA ALA A 54 4.66 -7.03 -12.40
C ALA A 54 3.24 -7.58 -12.57
N ASN A 55 3.10 -8.90 -12.38
CA ASN A 55 1.80 -9.57 -12.31
C ASN A 55 1.48 -9.87 -10.85
N VAL A 56 0.46 -9.21 -10.32
CA VAL A 56 0.21 -9.12 -8.88
C VAL A 56 -1.27 -9.27 -8.53
N ARG A 57 -1.53 -9.49 -7.24
CA ARG A 57 -2.84 -9.35 -6.62
C ARG A 57 -2.73 -8.41 -5.43
N VAL A 58 -3.77 -7.62 -5.16
CA VAL A 58 -3.83 -6.80 -3.94
C VAL A 58 -4.21 -7.70 -2.76
N ILE A 59 -3.44 -7.65 -1.68
CA ILE A 59 -3.70 -8.44 -0.47
C ILE A 59 -3.97 -7.59 0.77
N ASP A 60 -3.72 -6.29 0.68
CA ASP A 60 -4.04 -5.31 1.72
C ASP A 60 -4.01 -3.89 1.11
N PHE A 61 -4.49 -2.91 1.85
CA PHE A 61 -4.47 -1.50 1.49
C PHE A 61 -4.27 -0.60 2.72
N HIS A 62 -3.91 0.66 2.53
CA HIS A 62 -3.80 1.64 3.63
C HIS A 62 -4.14 3.03 3.11
N PRO A 63 -4.93 3.87 3.81
CA PRO A 63 -5.54 3.68 5.13
C PRO A 63 -6.57 2.53 5.21
N PRO A 64 -7.02 2.08 6.40
CA PRO A 64 -7.89 0.90 6.52
C PRO A 64 -9.33 1.11 6.06
N ARG A 65 -9.73 2.36 5.78
CA ARG A 65 -11.08 2.78 5.39
C ARG A 65 -10.99 3.52 4.05
N LEU A 66 -11.92 3.25 3.14
CA LEU A 66 -11.93 3.89 1.81
C LEU A 66 -12.20 5.39 1.93
N GLU A 67 -12.97 5.81 2.93
CA GLU A 67 -13.27 7.21 3.23
C GLU A 67 -12.02 8.03 3.57
N ASP A 68 -10.91 7.36 3.87
CA ASP A 68 -9.62 7.97 4.23
C ASP A 68 -8.62 7.94 3.06
N PHE A 69 -9.01 7.44 1.88
CA PHE A 69 -8.13 7.38 0.69
C PHE A 69 -7.86 8.75 0.09
N SER A 70 -8.74 9.72 0.35
CA SER A 70 -8.54 11.10 -0.05
C SER A 70 -8.30 11.97 1.19
N SER A 71 -7.42 12.95 1.05
CA SER A 71 -7.07 13.89 2.11
C SER A 71 -7.16 15.32 1.58
N GLY A 72 -7.85 16.19 2.31
CA GLY A 72 -7.95 17.61 1.98
C GLY A 72 -6.80 18.40 2.58
N ARG A 73 -5.98 19.04 1.75
CA ARG A 73 -4.96 19.99 2.18
C ARG A 73 -5.41 21.43 1.98
N LYS A 74 -4.73 22.35 2.65
CA LYS A 74 -4.91 23.79 2.40
C LYS A 74 -4.44 24.08 0.98
N ARG A 75 -5.22 24.88 0.26
CA ARG A 75 -4.79 25.44 -1.01
C ARG A 75 -3.57 26.31 -0.76
N THR A 76 -2.53 26.13 -1.57
CA THR A 76 -1.30 26.93 -1.55
C THR A 76 -1.23 27.77 -2.82
N GLU A 77 -0.35 28.78 -2.83
CA GLU A 77 -0.10 29.60 -4.02
C GLU A 77 0.39 28.78 -5.23
N TYR A 78 1.06 27.65 -4.98
CA TYR A 78 1.51 26.72 -6.01
C TYR A 78 0.36 26.02 -6.76
N ASP A 79 -0.84 25.92 -6.16
CA ASP A 79 -2.02 25.36 -6.82
C ASP A 79 -2.55 26.26 -7.94
N ILE A 80 -2.22 27.55 -7.90
CA ILE A 80 -2.60 28.54 -8.93
C ILE A 80 -1.65 28.45 -10.13
N LEU A 81 -0.44 27.93 -9.91
CA LEU A 81 0.62 27.81 -10.92
C LEU A 81 0.60 26.47 -11.67
N SER A 82 -0.23 25.52 -11.23
CA SER A 82 -0.26 24.13 -11.68
C SER A 82 -0.90 23.91 -13.07
N ASP A 83 -0.84 24.88 -13.99
CA ASP A 83 -1.35 24.70 -15.36
C ASP A 83 -0.34 24.06 -16.32
N ASP A 84 0.97 24.02 -16.00
CA ASP A 84 1.93 23.17 -16.73
C ASP A 84 3.32 23.18 -16.09
N SER A 85 4.06 22.07 -16.30
CA SER A 85 5.48 21.83 -15.96
C SER A 85 5.84 21.22 -14.59
N ASP A 86 6.09 19.91 -14.67
CA ASP A 86 7.12 19.14 -13.96
C ASP A 86 8.28 20.02 -13.44
N SER A 87 8.38 20.20 -12.12
CA SER A 87 9.59 20.73 -11.49
C SER A 87 9.66 20.36 -10.00
N GLU A 88 10.54 19.41 -9.71
CA GLU A 88 11.05 19.07 -8.38
C GLU A 88 11.56 20.33 -7.64
N SER A 89 11.02 20.67 -6.47
CA SER A 89 11.75 21.54 -5.53
C SER A 89 11.43 21.24 -4.07
N VAL A 90 12.51 21.14 -3.29
CA VAL A 90 12.52 21.05 -1.84
C VAL A 90 12.42 22.46 -1.25
N SER A 91 11.51 22.70 -0.30
CA SER A 91 11.58 23.90 0.53
C SER A 91 11.30 23.60 2.00
N ASN A 92 12.36 23.67 2.79
CA ASN A 92 12.30 23.95 4.22
C ASN A 92 12.07 25.45 4.37
N SER A 93 10.95 25.84 4.96
CA SER A 93 10.76 27.21 5.49
C SER A 93 9.95 27.10 6.77
N GLU A 94 10.65 27.20 7.89
CA GLU A 94 10.08 27.56 9.18
C GLU A 94 9.81 29.07 9.17
N GLU A 95 8.78 29.50 9.90
CA GLU A 95 8.50 30.82 10.48
C GLU A 95 7.10 31.37 10.16
N GLU A 96 6.50 31.88 11.24
CA GLU A 96 5.14 32.36 11.45
C GLU A 96 4.83 33.67 10.72
N ASP A 97 3.54 33.93 10.46
CA ASP A 97 2.82 35.16 10.86
C ASP A 97 1.64 35.46 9.90
N GLY A 98 0.57 36.04 10.46
CA GLY A 98 -0.52 36.66 9.70
C GLY A 98 -1.89 36.00 9.85
N GLY A 99 -2.45 36.06 11.06
CA GLY A 99 -3.84 35.66 11.32
C GLY A 99 -4.86 36.56 10.62
N THR A 100 -5.53 36.01 9.61
CA THR A 100 -6.89 36.44 9.20
C THR A 100 -7.86 35.28 9.42
N LEU A 101 -8.98 35.58 10.08
CA LEU A 101 -10.02 34.65 10.51
C LEU A 101 -10.69 33.90 9.33
N ASP A 102 -10.42 34.31 8.09
CA ASP A 102 -10.81 33.63 6.83
C ASP A 102 -10.02 32.35 6.52
N ASN A 103 -8.85 32.14 7.16
CA ASN A 103 -8.02 30.94 6.93
C ASN A 103 -8.59 29.64 7.55
N PHE A 104 -9.68 29.71 8.30
CA PHE A 104 -10.36 28.52 8.87
C PHE A 104 -11.34 27.85 7.88
N VAL A 105 -11.73 28.55 6.80
CA VAL A 105 -12.63 28.05 5.74
C VAL A 105 -12.00 28.22 4.36
N GLY A 106 -10.67 28.07 4.26
CA GLY A 106 -10.00 28.04 2.96
C GLY A 106 -10.50 26.85 2.12
N GLU A 107 -10.72 27.09 0.84
CA GLU A 107 -11.02 26.04 -0.15
C GLU A 107 -9.96 24.94 -0.04
N ARG A 108 -10.39 23.70 0.17
CA ARG A 108 -9.48 22.56 0.30
C ARG A 108 -9.22 21.94 -1.05
N VAL A 109 -7.95 21.68 -1.35
CA VAL A 109 -7.57 20.81 -2.47
C VAL A 109 -7.58 19.38 -1.95
N TRP A 110 -8.38 18.54 -2.58
CA TRP A 110 -8.45 17.11 -2.25
C TRP A 110 -7.47 16.34 -3.11
N GLU A 111 -6.74 15.42 -2.49
CA GLU A 111 -5.77 14.57 -3.18
C GLU A 111 -5.91 13.12 -2.72
N TRP A 112 -5.76 12.20 -3.67
CA TRP A 112 -5.63 10.78 -3.35
C TRP A 112 -4.31 10.51 -2.66
N ARG A 113 -4.37 9.75 -1.56
CA ARG A 113 -3.21 9.28 -0.80
C ARG A 113 -3.53 7.92 -0.16
N PHE A 114 -3.19 6.85 -0.87
CA PHE A 114 -3.31 5.51 -0.33
C PHE A 114 -2.18 4.60 -0.80
N ALA A 115 -2.07 3.44 -0.19
CA ALA A 115 -1.08 2.44 -0.48
C ALA A 115 -1.75 1.08 -0.67
N LEU A 116 -1.20 0.27 -1.56
CA LEU A 116 -1.64 -1.09 -1.82
C LEU A 116 -0.52 -2.06 -1.45
N ARG A 117 -0.86 -3.14 -0.74
CA ARG A 117 0.06 -4.24 -0.52
C ARG A 117 -0.14 -5.26 -1.62
N LEU A 118 0.86 -5.38 -2.47
CA LEU A 118 0.84 -6.29 -3.61
C LEU A 118 1.48 -7.62 -3.22
N GLN A 119 0.98 -8.70 -3.80
CA GLN A 119 1.59 -10.02 -3.76
C GLN A 119 1.79 -10.52 -5.17
N GLU A 120 2.92 -11.17 -5.42
CA GLU A 120 3.17 -11.87 -6.68
C GLU A 120 2.06 -12.88 -7.00
N ALA A 121 1.55 -12.82 -8.23
CA ALA A 121 0.68 -13.84 -8.77
C ALA A 121 1.52 -14.86 -9.54
N THR A 122 1.83 -16.00 -8.90
CA THR A 122 2.46 -17.11 -9.60
C THR A 122 1.49 -17.67 -10.63
N LEU A 123 1.95 -17.82 -11.87
CA LEU A 123 1.25 -18.65 -12.85
C LEU A 123 1.26 -20.07 -12.29
N THR A 124 0.11 -20.56 -11.85
CA THR A 124 -0.08 -21.95 -11.42
C THR A 124 0.07 -22.85 -12.64
N THR A 125 1.31 -23.06 -13.09
CA THR A 125 1.61 -24.14 -14.02
C THR A 125 1.43 -25.42 -13.20
N ALA A 126 0.41 -26.19 -13.57
CA ALA A 126 0.00 -27.41 -12.88
C ALA A 126 1.21 -28.27 -12.50
N GLY A 127 1.44 -28.46 -11.20
CA GLY A 127 2.32 -29.54 -10.71
C GLY A 127 3.40 -29.22 -9.68
N LYS A 128 3.73 -27.95 -9.38
CA LYS A 128 4.68 -27.65 -8.28
C LYS A 128 3.96 -27.09 -7.05
N LYS A 129 3.83 -27.97 -6.04
CA LYS A 129 3.42 -27.60 -4.67
C LYS A 129 4.23 -26.40 -4.21
N HIS A 130 3.52 -25.41 -3.65
CA HIS A 130 4.08 -24.33 -2.85
C HIS A 130 5.19 -24.88 -1.93
N SER A 131 6.43 -24.44 -2.13
CA SER A 131 7.38 -24.45 -1.02
C SER A 131 6.86 -23.45 0.00
N THR A 132 6.35 -23.97 1.11
CA THR A 132 5.86 -23.26 2.29
C THR A 132 7.01 -22.56 3.04
N GLY A 133 7.83 -21.77 2.34
CA GLY A 133 9.02 -21.15 2.91
C GLY A 133 9.58 -19.94 2.16
N THR A 134 8.95 -19.45 1.09
CA THR A 134 9.45 -18.27 0.39
C THR A 134 9.10 -17.00 1.17
N LYS A 135 10.15 -16.37 1.72
CA LYS A 135 10.18 -15.04 2.33
C LYS A 135 9.32 -14.07 1.50
N ASN A 136 8.19 -13.63 2.06
CA ASN A 136 7.42 -12.43 1.72
C ASN A 136 7.59 -11.88 0.28
N ASN A 137 6.95 -12.54 -0.72
CA ASN A 137 6.76 -11.99 -2.08
C ASN A 137 5.69 -10.87 -2.08
N THR A 138 5.78 -9.95 -1.11
CA THR A 138 4.82 -8.87 -0.90
C THR A 138 5.54 -7.57 -0.60
N PHE A 139 4.96 -6.47 -1.06
CA PHE A 139 5.51 -5.14 -0.86
C PHE A 139 4.41 -4.08 -0.97
N TRP A 140 4.67 -2.89 -0.43
CA TRP A 140 3.75 -1.77 -0.48
C TRP A 140 4.09 -0.88 -1.68
N VAL A 141 3.06 -0.46 -2.41
CA VAL A 141 3.14 0.61 -3.40
C VAL A 141 2.27 1.77 -2.98
N LEU A 142 2.79 2.99 -3.11
CA LEU A 142 2.04 4.22 -2.94
C LEU A 142 1.28 4.53 -4.23
N VAL A 143 0.06 5.03 -4.09
CA VAL A 143 -0.73 5.57 -5.19
C VAL A 143 -0.93 7.05 -4.89
N ASP A 144 -0.27 7.88 -5.68
CA ASP A 144 -0.36 9.34 -5.58
C ASP A 144 -1.64 9.87 -6.26
N ASN A 145 -1.81 11.19 -6.25
CA ASN A 145 -3.00 11.82 -6.81
C ASN A 145 -3.21 11.52 -8.30
N LEU A 146 -2.18 11.72 -9.12
CA LEU A 146 -2.26 11.57 -10.56
C LEU A 146 -2.51 10.11 -10.93
N GLU A 147 -1.77 9.20 -10.31
CA GLU A 147 -1.87 7.76 -10.59
C GLU A 147 -3.19 7.19 -10.06
N ALA A 148 -3.75 7.72 -8.99
CA ALA A 148 -5.07 7.33 -8.50
C ALA A 148 -6.20 7.86 -9.40
N GLN A 149 -6.10 9.09 -9.91
CA GLN A 149 -7.03 9.61 -10.91
C GLN A 149 -7.01 8.76 -12.17
N LEU A 150 -5.82 8.37 -12.65
CA LEU A 150 -5.67 7.46 -13.78
C LEU A 150 -6.24 6.05 -13.48
N LEU A 151 -5.96 5.52 -12.29
CA LEU A 151 -6.40 4.20 -11.87
C LEU A 151 -7.92 4.08 -11.81
N THR A 152 -8.56 5.07 -11.18
CA THR A 152 -10.00 5.03 -10.86
C THR A 152 -10.87 5.71 -11.89
N GLY A 153 -10.33 6.71 -12.60
CA GLY A 153 -11.09 7.65 -13.42
C GLY A 153 -11.92 8.65 -12.60
N LEU A 154 -11.58 8.85 -11.31
CA LEU A 154 -12.29 9.73 -10.39
C LEU A 154 -11.36 10.81 -9.84
N ASP A 155 -11.92 12.00 -9.61
CA ASP A 155 -11.21 13.08 -8.91
C ASP A 155 -11.32 12.90 -7.40
N ALA A 156 -10.26 13.29 -6.69
CA ALA A 156 -10.26 13.24 -5.23
C ALA A 156 -11.28 14.23 -4.67
N CYS A 157 -12.10 13.76 -3.74
CA CYS A 157 -13.12 14.56 -3.07
C CYS A 157 -13.25 14.15 -1.60
N ASN A 158 -14.14 14.81 -0.84
CA ASN A 158 -14.42 14.40 0.53
C ASN A 158 -15.34 13.18 0.59
N LEU A 159 -14.76 12.00 0.62
CA LEU A 159 -15.48 10.72 0.62
C LEU A 159 -16.34 10.48 1.88
N ARG A 160 -16.18 11.29 2.94
CA ARG A 160 -17.04 11.20 4.13
C ARG A 160 -18.36 11.96 4.00
N THR A 161 -18.39 12.94 3.10
CA THR A 161 -19.59 13.77 2.87
C THR A 161 -20.28 13.43 1.56
N ASP A 162 -19.59 12.72 0.67
CA ASP A 162 -20.11 12.29 -0.63
C ASP A 162 -20.22 10.75 -0.71
N PRO A 163 -21.39 10.18 -0.34
CA PRO A 163 -21.59 8.74 -0.39
C PRO A 163 -21.67 8.18 -1.82
N ASP A 164 -22.03 9.00 -2.80
CA ASP A 164 -22.17 8.56 -4.19
C ASP A 164 -20.79 8.36 -4.82
N GLU A 165 -19.87 9.31 -4.64
CA GLU A 165 -18.47 9.18 -5.06
C GLU A 165 -17.76 8.04 -4.30
N LEU A 166 -18.05 7.86 -3.02
CA LEU A 166 -17.54 6.72 -2.25
C LEU A 166 -18.05 5.38 -2.81
N SER A 167 -19.30 5.30 -3.25
CA SER A 167 -19.84 4.08 -3.88
C SER A 167 -19.14 3.78 -5.20
N LYS A 168 -18.91 4.80 -6.05
CA LYS A 168 -18.14 4.66 -7.30
C LYS A 168 -16.72 4.17 -7.02
N LEU A 169 -16.04 4.76 -6.03
CA LEU A 169 -14.71 4.34 -5.63
C LEU A 169 -14.72 2.88 -5.17
N ARG A 170 -15.69 2.49 -4.33
CA ARG A 170 -15.84 1.11 -3.85
C ARG A 170 -16.02 0.12 -5.00
N GLU A 171 -16.83 0.44 -6.00
CA GLU A 171 -16.99 -0.40 -7.20
C GLU A 171 -15.67 -0.55 -7.97
N LYS A 172 -14.92 0.54 -8.19
CA LYS A 172 -13.60 0.48 -8.83
C LYS A 172 -12.63 -0.38 -8.03
N MET A 173 -12.60 -0.18 -6.72
CA MET A 173 -11.73 -0.94 -5.82
C MET A 173 -12.11 -2.42 -5.75
N PHE A 174 -13.40 -2.76 -5.82
CA PHE A 174 -13.88 -4.13 -5.90
C PHE A 174 -13.38 -4.86 -7.16
N ILE A 175 -13.25 -4.15 -8.30
CA ILE A 175 -12.62 -4.72 -9.50
C ILE A 175 -11.16 -5.11 -9.24
N LEU A 176 -10.44 -4.29 -8.45
CA LEU A 176 -9.02 -4.49 -8.16
C LEU A 176 -8.77 -5.60 -7.13
N TRP A 177 -9.59 -5.67 -6.09
CA TRP A 177 -9.33 -6.53 -4.93
C TRP A 177 -10.52 -7.36 -4.42
N GLY A 178 -11.64 -7.39 -5.13
CA GLY A 178 -12.80 -8.22 -4.77
C GLY A 178 -13.28 -7.98 -3.33
N ASP A 179 -13.44 -9.07 -2.58
CA ASP A 179 -14.01 -9.04 -1.22
C ASP A 179 -13.02 -8.63 -0.10
N LEU A 180 -11.93 -7.93 -0.44
CA LEU A 180 -10.88 -7.54 0.50
C LEU A 180 -11.38 -6.52 1.53
N GLU A 181 -12.21 -5.57 1.12
CA GLU A 181 -12.75 -4.52 2.00
C GLU A 181 -13.62 -5.14 3.11
N GLU A 182 -14.51 -6.05 2.75
CA GLU A 182 -15.42 -6.72 3.68
C GLU A 182 -14.67 -7.61 4.65
N LYS A 183 -13.66 -8.35 4.15
CA LYS A 183 -12.78 -9.18 4.99
C LYS A 183 -12.00 -8.33 5.99
N LYS A 184 -11.45 -7.20 5.54
CA LYS A 184 -10.71 -6.28 6.40
C LYS A 184 -11.60 -5.63 7.46
N SER A 185 -12.80 -5.20 7.06
CA SER A 185 -13.78 -4.59 7.97
C SER A 185 -14.20 -5.56 9.07
N LYS A 186 -14.50 -6.81 8.71
CA LYS A 186 -14.78 -7.89 9.68
C LYS A 186 -13.61 -8.11 10.64
N ALA A 187 -12.39 -8.18 10.12
CA ALA A 187 -11.19 -8.37 10.95
C ALA A 187 -10.96 -7.23 11.96
N LEU A 188 -11.27 -5.98 11.58
CA LEU A 188 -11.20 -4.81 12.48
C LEU A 188 -12.25 -4.87 13.60
N ILE A 189 -13.47 -5.28 13.28
CA ILE A 189 -14.56 -5.47 14.26
C ILE A 189 -14.19 -6.59 15.24
N ASP A 190 -13.73 -7.73 14.73
CA ASP A 190 -13.30 -8.87 15.55
C ASP A 190 -12.13 -8.51 16.47
N ALA A 191 -11.15 -7.76 15.96
CA ALA A 191 -10.02 -7.26 16.75
C ALA A 191 -10.48 -6.32 17.88
N SER A 192 -11.47 -5.46 17.59
CA SER A 192 -12.05 -4.54 18.57
C SER A 192 -12.82 -5.28 19.67
N ASN A 193 -13.60 -6.31 19.31
CA ASN A 193 -14.33 -7.14 20.25
C ASN A 193 -13.39 -7.96 21.16
N LYS A 194 -12.29 -8.49 20.62
CA LYS A 194 -11.24 -9.19 21.40
C LYS A 194 -10.52 -8.28 22.39
N LYS A 195 -10.34 -6.98 22.07
CA LYS A 195 -9.75 -6.01 23.00
C LYS A 195 -10.71 -5.69 24.16
N LYS A 196 -12.02 -5.56 23.89
CA LYS A 196 -13.04 -5.34 24.93
C LYS A 196 -13.15 -6.50 25.91
N THR A 197 -13.10 -7.75 25.45
CA THR A 197 -13.16 -8.95 26.31
C THR A 197 -11.89 -9.20 27.13
N LYS A 198 -10.72 -8.70 26.66
CA LYS A 198 -9.47 -8.71 27.45
C LYS A 198 -9.44 -7.57 28.49
N ALA A 199 -9.98 -6.41 28.17
CA ALA A 199 -10.10 -5.30 29.12
C ALA A 199 -11.12 -5.58 30.24
N SER A 200 -12.19 -6.34 29.95
CA SER A 200 -13.18 -6.76 30.95
C SER A 200 -12.73 -7.94 31.84
N LYS A 201 -11.51 -8.48 31.66
CA LYS A 201 -10.91 -9.49 32.55
C LYS A 201 -9.98 -8.90 33.62
N ILE A 202 -9.85 -7.58 33.71
CA ILE A 202 -9.27 -6.92 34.88
C ILE A 202 -10.41 -6.59 35.84
N THR A 203 -10.83 -7.58 36.62
CA THR A 203 -11.56 -7.34 37.86
C THR A 203 -10.62 -6.70 38.87
N PRO A 204 -11.00 -5.64 39.60
CA PRO A 204 -10.23 -5.16 40.74
C PRO A 204 -10.29 -6.25 41.81
N SER A 205 -9.14 -6.89 42.07
CA SER A 205 -9.03 -7.88 43.13
C SER A 205 -9.03 -7.19 44.49
N ASP A 206 -10.01 -7.48 45.33
CA ASP A 206 -9.81 -7.57 46.77
C ASP A 206 -10.02 -9.03 47.21
N ARG A 207 -9.18 -9.95 46.72
CA ARG A 207 -8.85 -11.18 47.46
C ARG A 207 -7.64 -11.94 46.89
N PRO A 208 -6.76 -12.51 47.74
CA PRO A 208 -5.65 -13.36 47.29
C PRO A 208 -6.14 -14.75 46.84
N PRO A 209 -5.34 -15.48 46.03
CA PRO A 209 -5.74 -16.73 45.42
C PRO A 209 -5.76 -17.88 46.43
N LEU A 210 -6.72 -18.79 46.26
CA LEU A 210 -6.73 -20.08 46.94
C LEU A 210 -6.32 -21.17 45.94
N ASP A 211 -5.46 -22.04 46.44
CA ASP A 211 -4.85 -23.21 45.84
C ASP A 211 -5.84 -24.26 45.31
N SER A 212 -5.33 -25.04 44.35
CA SER A 212 -5.57 -26.48 44.16
C SER A 212 -6.53 -27.00 43.06
N SER A 213 -5.91 -27.88 42.27
CA SER A 213 -6.39 -29.09 41.56
C SER A 213 -7.12 -28.96 40.21
N ASP A 214 -6.38 -29.37 39.18
CA ASP A 214 -6.62 -30.55 38.34
C ASP A 214 -8.04 -30.78 37.79
N ALA A 215 -8.17 -30.55 36.48
CA ALA A 215 -9.14 -31.23 35.63
C ALA A 215 -8.57 -31.24 34.19
N GLU A 216 -7.97 -32.37 33.85
CA GLU A 216 -7.76 -32.84 32.48
C GLU A 216 -9.03 -32.62 31.64
N MET A 217 -8.94 -31.85 30.56
CA MET A 217 -9.88 -31.92 29.45
C MET A 217 -9.09 -32.04 28.16
N THR A 218 -9.00 -33.30 27.72
CA THR A 218 -8.66 -33.72 26.38
C THR A 218 -9.68 -33.15 25.39
N ASP A 219 -9.26 -32.21 24.55
CA ASP A 219 -9.95 -31.87 23.31
C ASP A 219 -8.95 -31.95 22.15
N GLU A 220 -8.95 -33.11 21.51
CA GLU A 220 -8.56 -33.27 20.12
C GLU A 220 -9.44 -32.37 19.24
N PRO A 221 -8.88 -31.58 18.30
CA PRO A 221 -9.57 -31.27 17.07
C PRO A 221 -8.98 -32.11 15.95
N SER A 222 -9.60 -33.28 15.76
CA SER A 222 -9.60 -33.98 14.48
C SER A 222 -10.03 -33.02 13.37
N GLY A 223 -9.26 -33.00 12.30
CA GLY A 223 -9.36 -31.99 11.25
C GLY A 223 -10.64 -32.01 10.42
N LYS A 224 -10.95 -30.84 9.85
CA LYS A 224 -11.13 -30.58 8.41
C LYS A 224 -11.81 -29.21 8.24
N GLY A 225 -11.19 -28.35 7.42
CA GLY A 225 -11.83 -27.15 6.92
C GLY A 225 -11.25 -25.82 7.42
N ALA A 226 -9.93 -25.66 7.39
CA ALA A 226 -9.37 -24.32 7.22
C ALA A 226 -9.81 -23.82 5.83
N THR A 227 -10.98 -23.20 5.75
CA THR A 227 -11.43 -22.50 4.57
C THR A 227 -10.52 -21.30 4.38
N ASP A 228 -9.59 -21.53 3.46
CA ASP A 228 -8.74 -20.60 2.74
C ASP A 228 -9.16 -19.13 2.88
N LYS A 229 -8.31 -18.33 3.54
CA LYS A 229 -8.45 -16.86 3.64
C LYS A 229 -8.08 -16.18 2.32
N THR A 230 -8.39 -16.81 1.18
CA THR A 230 -8.08 -16.27 -0.14
C THR A 230 -9.11 -15.23 -0.50
N VAL A 231 -8.65 -14.04 -0.82
CA VAL A 231 -9.44 -12.94 -1.36
C VAL A 231 -9.96 -13.36 -2.74
N SER A 232 -11.18 -12.97 -3.12
CA SER A 232 -11.79 -13.34 -4.40
C SER A 232 -11.20 -12.63 -5.62
N ASN A 233 -10.07 -11.94 -5.44
CA ASN A 233 -9.49 -11.05 -6.44
C ASN A 233 -8.70 -11.79 -7.51
N ARG A 234 -8.70 -11.20 -8.70
CA ARG A 234 -7.97 -11.71 -9.85
C ARG A 234 -6.60 -11.05 -9.96
N PRO A 235 -5.55 -11.79 -10.34
CA PRO A 235 -4.29 -11.19 -10.72
C PRO A 235 -4.47 -10.17 -11.84
N PHE A 236 -3.70 -9.10 -11.78
CA PHE A 236 -3.61 -8.09 -12.83
C PHE A 236 -2.15 -7.70 -13.04
N THR A 237 -1.89 -7.17 -14.24
CA THR A 237 -0.58 -6.62 -14.57
C THR A 237 -0.56 -5.12 -14.30
N CYS A 238 0.48 -4.65 -13.63
CA CYS A 238 0.67 -3.23 -13.32
C CYS A 238 2.11 -2.79 -13.54
N CYS A 239 2.30 -1.47 -13.57
CA CYS A 239 3.62 -0.86 -13.59
C CYS A 239 3.96 -0.29 -12.20
N VAL A 240 5.20 -0.48 -11.78
CA VAL A 240 5.70 -0.11 -10.45
C VAL A 240 7.00 0.66 -10.62
N ARG A 241 7.08 1.86 -10.05
CA ARG A 241 8.32 2.65 -10.00
C ARG A 241 8.94 2.56 -8.62
N GLN A 242 10.25 2.45 -8.56
CA GLN A 242 11.05 2.54 -7.35
C GLN A 242 11.63 3.94 -7.26
N TYR A 243 11.63 4.54 -6.08
CA TYR A 243 12.27 5.84 -5.84
C TYR A 243 12.72 5.94 -4.38
N GLY A 244 13.50 6.97 -4.06
CA GLY A 244 13.97 7.25 -2.72
C GLY A 244 13.23 8.43 -2.11
N VAL A 245 12.88 8.32 -0.82
CA VAL A 245 12.39 9.46 -0.02
C VAL A 245 13.34 9.69 1.15
N GLN A 246 13.50 10.95 1.56
CA GLN A 246 14.31 11.29 2.73
C GLN A 246 13.47 11.11 3.99
N VAL A 247 13.97 10.33 4.94
CA VAL A 247 13.37 10.15 6.27
C VAL A 247 14.33 10.62 7.35
N LYS A 248 13.81 11.09 8.48
CA LYS A 248 14.63 11.46 9.63
C LYS A 248 15.34 10.22 10.17
N GLU A 249 16.65 10.33 10.38
CA GLU A 249 17.49 9.26 10.92
C GLU A 249 18.44 9.86 11.96
N PRO A 250 18.15 9.69 13.27
CA PRO A 250 19.01 10.21 14.33
C PRO A 250 20.34 9.45 14.44
N ASN A 251 20.43 8.23 13.90
CA ASN A 251 21.67 7.46 13.93
C ASN A 251 22.57 7.85 12.75
N GLU A 252 23.66 8.56 13.04
CA GLU A 252 24.62 9.03 12.05
C GLU A 252 25.21 7.90 11.17
N THR A 253 25.36 6.69 11.72
CA THR A 253 25.88 5.54 10.95
C THR A 253 24.92 5.02 9.88
N LYS A 254 23.66 5.44 9.92
CA LYS A 254 22.60 5.10 8.96
C LYS A 254 22.17 6.28 8.10
N ALA A 255 22.67 7.48 8.40
CA ALA A 255 22.30 8.71 7.72
C ALA A 255 23.04 8.82 6.37
N ASP A 256 22.48 8.21 5.32
CA ASP A 256 23.02 8.20 3.96
C ASP A 256 22.40 9.28 3.04
N ALA A 257 21.56 10.17 3.59
CA ALA A 257 20.90 11.26 2.85
C ALA A 257 21.21 12.66 3.40
N GLY A 258 22.37 12.82 4.06
CA GLY A 258 22.79 14.07 4.70
C GLY A 258 22.48 14.11 6.21
N PHE A 259 22.75 15.25 6.85
CA PHE A 259 22.69 15.37 8.30
C PHE A 259 21.31 14.99 8.87
N GLY A 260 21.29 13.96 9.72
CA GLY A 260 20.08 13.46 10.38
C GLY A 260 19.04 12.85 9.43
N LYS A 261 19.43 12.44 8.22
CA LYS A 261 18.52 11.92 7.19
C LYS A 261 19.03 10.64 6.53
N ARG A 262 18.11 9.74 6.20
CA ARG A 262 18.35 8.49 5.47
C ARG A 262 17.46 8.41 4.24
N TRP A 263 17.93 7.75 3.18
CA TRP A 263 17.12 7.36 2.05
C TRP A 263 16.30 6.12 2.39
N GLU A 264 15.00 6.23 2.19
CA GLU A 264 14.08 5.11 2.26
C GLU A 264 13.61 4.74 0.85
N ARG A 265 13.88 3.50 0.48
CA ARG A 265 13.42 2.93 -0.77
C ARG A 265 11.92 2.68 -0.70
N VAL A 266 11.19 3.33 -1.59
CA VAL A 266 9.74 3.23 -1.71
C VAL A 266 9.35 2.83 -3.12
N PHE A 267 8.12 2.33 -3.26
CA PHE A 267 7.56 1.95 -4.54
C PHE A 267 6.26 2.69 -4.77
N GLY A 268 5.98 3.05 -6.01
CA GLY A 268 4.75 3.70 -6.45
C GLY A 268 4.10 2.90 -7.58
N LEU A 269 2.76 2.83 -7.56
CA LEU A 269 2.00 2.38 -8.71
C LEU A 269 2.04 3.50 -9.76
N PHE A 270 2.18 3.15 -11.03
CA PHE A 270 2.03 4.13 -12.10
C PHE A 270 1.39 3.53 -13.36
N GLY A 271 0.85 4.39 -14.22
CA GLY A 271 0.41 4.02 -15.57
C GLY A 271 -0.59 2.87 -15.60
N THR A 272 -1.38 2.67 -14.54
CA THR A 272 -2.31 1.55 -14.37
C THR A 272 -3.73 2.09 -14.33
N LYS A 273 -4.64 1.49 -15.10
CA LYS A 273 -6.02 1.96 -15.26
C LYS A 273 -7.03 0.82 -15.13
N ILE A 274 -8.14 1.08 -14.45
CA ILE A 274 -9.29 0.17 -14.39
C ILE A 274 -10.22 0.47 -15.58
N CYS A 275 -10.28 -0.46 -16.52
CA CYS A 275 -11.13 -0.44 -17.71
C CYS A 275 -12.44 -1.19 -17.42
N GLY A 276 -13.47 -0.45 -17.02
CA GLY A 276 -14.80 -1.00 -16.71
C GLY A 276 -15.53 -0.14 -15.69
N GLY A 277 -16.69 0.36 -16.08
CA GLY A 277 -17.57 1.27 -15.35
C GLY A 277 -18.48 1.95 -16.36
#